data_AF-A0A840BIG7-F1
#
_entry.id   AF-A0A840BIG7-F1
#
_cell.length_a   1.000
_cell.length_b   1.000
_cell.length_c   1.000
_cell.angle_alpha   90.00
_cell.angle_beta   90.00
_cell.angle_gamma   90.00
#
_symmetry.space_group_name_H-M   'P 1'
#
loop_
_entity.id
_entity.type
_entity.pdbx_description
1 polymer ?
#
loop_
_entity_poly.entity_id
_entity_poly.type
_entity_poly.pdbx_seq_one_letter_code
_entity_poly.pdbx_strand_id
1 'polypeptide(L)'
;MTRSPRLIHLSHEHASALKLALAVRALTPDDPSALPAVAKRIRDTFERELMAHFDEEERHVLPRLETIGRADLAERTRKDHDRLRELAAALETPSVDGVRAFAAALSAHVAFEENIVWEVLEPGAGMSFDPDAI
;
A
#
# COMPACT_ATOMS: atom_id res chain seq x y z
N MET A 1 3.65 -4.59 23.88
CA MET A 1 4.95 -4.84 23.22
C MET A 1 5.14 -3.75 22.18
N THR A 2 6.36 -3.29 21.91
CA THR A 2 6.61 -2.26 20.88
C THR A 2 6.92 -2.95 19.56
N ARG A 3 6.35 -2.48 18.43
CA ARG A 3 6.69 -2.99 17.09
C ARG A 3 8.21 -2.95 16.87
N SER A 4 8.73 -3.90 16.12
CA SER A 4 10.14 -3.92 15.73
C SER A 4 10.50 -2.66 14.94
N PRO A 5 11.76 -2.17 15.01
CA PRO A 5 12.18 -0.98 14.28
C PRO A 5 11.89 -1.04 12.78
N ARG A 6 11.86 -2.26 12.23
CA ARG A 6 11.62 -2.52 10.83
C ARG A 6 10.15 -2.31 10.42
N LEU A 7 9.20 -2.86 11.18
CA LEU A 7 7.78 -2.58 10.92
C LEU A 7 7.46 -1.10 11.16
N ILE A 8 8.08 -0.47 12.16
CA ILE A 8 7.95 0.98 12.36
C ILE A 8 8.45 1.76 11.14
N HIS A 9 9.56 1.34 10.54
CA HIS A 9 10.09 1.97 9.34
C HIS A 9 9.12 1.83 8.16
N LEU A 10 8.62 0.62 7.90
CA LEU A 10 7.62 0.37 6.84
C LEU A 10 6.34 1.19 7.05
N SER A 11 5.84 1.27 8.29
CA SER A 11 4.68 2.13 8.62
C SER A 11 4.95 3.62 8.39
N HIS A 12 6.18 4.10 8.56
CA HIS A 12 6.52 5.48 8.22
C HIS A 12 6.52 5.72 6.70
N GLU A 13 6.94 4.74 5.92
CA GLU A 13 6.89 4.78 4.46
C GLU A 13 5.44 4.80 3.95
N HIS A 14 4.53 4.04 4.59
CA HIS A 14 3.08 4.10 4.32
C HIS A 14 2.49 5.51 4.44
N ALA A 15 2.84 6.24 5.50
CA ALA A 15 2.35 7.61 5.69
C ALA A 15 2.81 8.55 4.56
N SER A 16 3.97 8.29 3.97
CA SER A 16 4.48 9.03 2.81
C SER A 16 3.74 8.64 1.53
N ALA A 17 3.51 7.34 1.31
CA ALA A 17 2.74 6.81 0.20
C ALA A 17 1.28 7.33 0.19
N LEU A 18 0.60 7.39 1.33
CA LEU A 18 -0.79 7.85 1.42
C LEU A 18 -0.97 9.34 1.06
N LYS A 19 0.06 10.18 1.20
CA LYS A 19 -0.01 11.58 0.74
C LYS A 19 -0.24 11.66 -0.78
N LEU A 20 0.23 10.66 -1.54
CA LEU A 20 -0.01 10.56 -2.97
C LEU A 20 -1.49 10.24 -3.27
N ALA A 21 -2.08 9.29 -2.54
CA ALA A 21 -3.49 8.95 -2.68
C ALA A 21 -4.42 10.13 -2.32
N LEU A 22 -4.02 10.99 -1.37
CA LEU A 22 -4.74 12.21 -1.03
C LEU A 22 -4.67 13.27 -2.15
N ALA A 23 -3.53 13.40 -2.83
CA ALA A 23 -3.38 14.36 -3.93
C ALA A 23 -4.34 14.07 -5.10
N VAL A 24 -4.69 12.80 -5.33
CA VAL A 24 -5.68 12.39 -6.34
C VAL A 24 -7.10 12.88 -5.99
N ARG A 25 -7.44 13.03 -4.71
CA ARG A 25 -8.76 13.50 -4.28
C ARG A 25 -9.05 14.95 -4.70
N ALA A 26 -8.00 15.72 -4.98
CA ALA A 26 -8.13 17.09 -5.48
C ALA A 26 -8.49 17.16 -6.98
N LEU A 27 -8.44 16.04 -7.73
CA LEU A 27 -8.86 16.00 -9.13
C LEU A 27 -10.38 15.94 -9.24
N THR A 28 -10.96 16.97 -9.86
CA THR A 28 -12.37 16.99 -10.22
C THR A 28 -12.54 16.46 -11.66
N PRO A 29 -13.59 15.68 -11.96
CA PRO A 29 -13.79 15.11 -13.30
C PRO A 29 -14.00 16.15 -14.41
N ASP A 30 -14.48 17.33 -14.03
CA ASP A 30 -14.83 18.48 -14.88
C ASP A 30 -13.64 19.41 -15.21
N ASP A 31 -12.51 19.28 -14.49
CA ASP A 31 -11.26 19.98 -14.79
C ASP A 31 -10.05 19.03 -14.65
N PRO A 32 -9.79 18.18 -15.67
CA PRO A 32 -8.66 17.26 -15.66
C PRO A 32 -7.34 17.93 -16.04
N SER A 33 -7.24 19.27 -16.05
CA SER A 33 -6.00 19.98 -16.43
C SER A 33 -4.79 19.55 -15.57
N ALA A 34 -5.03 19.15 -14.32
CA ALA A 34 -4.01 18.63 -13.41
C ALA A 34 -3.67 17.14 -13.59
N LEU A 35 -4.45 16.38 -14.39
CA LEU A 35 -4.29 14.93 -14.54
C LEU A 35 -2.89 14.50 -15.00
N PRO A 36 -2.26 15.11 -16.03
CA PRO A 36 -0.92 14.72 -16.45
C PRO A 36 0.12 14.91 -15.34
N ALA A 37 0.02 15.99 -14.56
CA ALA A 37 0.93 16.29 -13.46
C ALA A 37 0.75 15.31 -12.30
N VAL A 38 -0.50 14.98 -11.95
CA VAL A 38 -0.80 13.98 -10.90
C VAL A 38 -0.33 12.59 -11.32
N ALA A 39 -0.61 12.16 -12.54
CA ALA A 39 -0.16 10.88 -13.06
C ALA A 39 1.38 10.77 -13.06
N LYS A 40 2.08 11.81 -13.53
CA LYS A 40 3.55 11.85 -13.48
C LYS A 40 4.06 11.73 -12.05
N ARG A 41 3.47 12.48 -11.11
CA ARG A 41 3.85 12.40 -9.69
C ARG A 41 3.64 11.00 -9.13
N ILE A 42 2.53 10.34 -9.47
CA ILE A 42 2.26 8.96 -9.06
C ILE A 42 3.38 8.04 -9.55
N ARG A 43 3.69 8.06 -10.85
CA ARG A 43 4.73 7.19 -11.41
C ARG A 43 6.11 7.48 -10.81
N ASP A 44 6.47 8.75 -10.66
CA ASP A 44 7.77 9.15 -10.10
C ASP A 44 7.92 8.69 -8.63
N THR A 45 6.86 8.83 -7.81
CA THR A 45 6.86 8.34 -6.43
C THR A 45 6.81 6.81 -6.38
N PHE A 46 6.05 6.17 -7.28
CA PHE A 46 5.97 4.73 -7.36
C PHE A 46 7.35 4.10 -7.59
N GLU A 47 8.06 4.58 -8.61
CA GLU A 47 9.40 4.10 -8.96
C GLU A 47 10.41 4.35 -7.84
N ARG A 48 10.39 5.55 -7.24
CA ARG A 48 11.42 5.95 -6.27
C ARG A 48 11.22 5.37 -4.87
N GLU A 49 9.97 5.14 -4.46
CA GLU A 49 9.63 4.87 -3.06
C GLU A 49 8.88 3.54 -2.93
N LEU A 50 7.76 3.36 -3.64
CA LEU A 50 6.92 2.17 -3.48
C LEU A 50 7.59 0.89 -3.96
N MET A 51 8.39 0.94 -5.03
CA MET A 51 9.09 -0.25 -5.50
C MET A 51 10.06 -0.80 -4.47
N ALA A 52 10.87 0.06 -3.86
CA ALA A 52 11.82 -0.34 -2.81
C ALA A 52 11.11 -0.86 -1.56
N HIS A 53 9.97 -0.26 -1.23
CA HIS A 53 9.11 -0.69 -0.13
C HIS A 53 8.53 -2.09 -0.36
N PHE A 54 7.90 -2.34 -1.51
CA PHE A 54 7.38 -3.67 -1.84
C PHE A 54 8.47 -4.73 -1.88
N ASP A 55 9.64 -4.39 -2.40
CA ASP A 55 10.82 -5.25 -2.42
C ASP A 55 11.26 -5.67 -1.01
N GLU A 56 11.21 -4.77 -0.05
CA GLU A 56 11.55 -5.02 1.36
C GLU A 56 10.54 -5.97 2.01
N GLU A 57 9.25 -5.79 1.73
CA GLU A 57 8.19 -6.66 2.23
C GLU A 57 8.22 -8.04 1.58
N GLU A 58 8.37 -8.11 0.26
CA GLU A 58 8.43 -9.36 -0.48
C GLU A 58 9.62 -10.23 -0.08
N ARG A 59 10.76 -9.61 0.26
CA ARG A 59 11.96 -10.34 0.69
C ARG A 59 11.87 -10.84 2.12
N HIS A 60 11.00 -10.28 2.96
CA HIS A 60 11.14 -10.48 4.40
C HIS A 60 9.85 -10.53 5.22
N VAL A 61 8.84 -9.76 4.85
CA VAL A 61 7.50 -9.80 5.48
C VAL A 61 6.75 -11.03 4.98
N LEU A 62 6.65 -11.22 3.67
CA LEU A 62 5.88 -12.33 3.08
C LEU A 62 6.43 -13.71 3.49
N PRO A 63 7.76 -13.97 3.43
CA PRO A 63 8.30 -15.26 3.89
C PRO A 63 8.05 -15.52 5.39
N ARG A 64 8.01 -14.46 6.20
CA ARG A 64 7.70 -14.59 7.64
C ARG A 64 6.23 -14.97 7.84
N LEU A 65 5.31 -14.37 7.09
CA LEU A 65 3.88 -14.75 7.09
C LEU A 65 3.68 -16.22 6.69
N GLU A 66 4.36 -16.67 5.63
CA GLU A 66 4.32 -18.06 5.19
C GLU A 66 4.83 -19.01 6.28
N THR A 67 5.94 -18.65 6.96
CA THR A 67 6.54 -19.46 8.02
C THR A 67 5.61 -19.65 9.22
N ILE A 68 4.78 -18.66 9.54
CA ILE A 68 3.79 -18.74 10.63
C ILE A 68 2.43 -19.30 10.17
N GLY A 69 2.34 -19.85 8.95
CA GLY A 69 1.14 -20.48 8.42
C GLY A 69 0.09 -19.51 7.88
N ARG A 70 0.47 -18.25 7.62
CA ARG A 70 -0.40 -17.17 7.10
C ARG A 70 -0.11 -16.85 5.63
N ALA A 71 0.05 -17.89 4.83
CA ALA A 71 0.27 -17.77 3.38
C ALA A 71 -0.89 -17.07 2.66
N ASP A 72 -2.10 -17.09 3.22
CA ASP A 72 -3.27 -16.34 2.75
C ASP A 72 -3.00 -14.83 2.71
N LEU A 73 -2.38 -14.29 3.76
CA LEU A 73 -2.04 -12.87 3.85
C LEU A 73 -0.88 -12.52 2.91
N ALA A 74 0.12 -13.40 2.83
CA ALA A 74 1.26 -13.20 1.94
C ALA A 74 0.83 -13.12 0.46
N GLU A 75 -0.05 -14.03 0.04
CA GLU A 75 -0.59 -14.07 -1.30
C GLU A 75 -1.45 -12.83 -1.61
N ARG A 76 -2.25 -12.37 -0.63
CA ARG A 76 -3.01 -11.13 -0.79
C ARG A 76 -2.09 -9.92 -0.97
N THR A 77 -1.08 -9.74 -0.12
CA THR A 77 -0.14 -8.62 -0.25
C THR A 77 0.55 -8.64 -1.61
N ARG A 78 1.00 -9.82 -2.07
CA ARG A 78 1.60 -9.97 -3.41
C ARG A 78 0.66 -9.53 -4.54
N LYS A 79 -0.62 -9.95 -4.48
CA LYS A 79 -1.64 -9.51 -5.45
C LYS A 79 -1.89 -8.02 -5.42
N ASP A 80 -1.91 -7.42 -4.24
CA ASP A 80 -2.06 -5.97 -4.09
C ASP A 80 -0.85 -5.24 -4.73
N HIS A 81 0.38 -5.73 -4.52
CA HIS A 81 1.59 -5.17 -5.16
C HIS A 81 1.54 -5.27 -6.68
N ASP A 82 1.23 -6.45 -7.21
CA ASP A 82 1.13 -6.66 -8.65
C ASP A 82 0.06 -5.76 -9.27
N ARG A 83 -1.09 -5.63 -8.59
CA ARG A 83 -2.14 -4.73 -9.02
C ARG A 83 -1.69 -3.26 -9.02
N LEU A 84 -0.93 -2.84 -8.02
CA LEU A 84 -0.38 -1.49 -7.92
C LEU A 84 0.66 -1.22 -9.02
N ARG A 85 1.51 -2.21 -9.35
CA ARG A 85 2.45 -2.15 -10.49
C ARG A 85 1.72 -1.98 -11.81
N GLU A 86 0.68 -2.78 -12.06
CA GLU A 86 -0.15 -2.66 -13.26
C GLU A 86 -0.81 -1.29 -13.39
N LEU A 87 -1.41 -0.80 -12.30
CA LEU A 87 -2.07 0.49 -12.26
C LEU A 87 -1.08 1.63 -12.51
N ALA A 88 0.11 1.59 -11.90
CA ALA A 88 1.16 2.59 -12.12
C ALA A 88 1.63 2.61 -13.58
N ALA A 89 1.85 1.44 -14.19
CA ALA A 89 2.23 1.32 -15.59
C ALA A 89 1.16 1.88 -16.53
N ALA A 90 -0.13 1.61 -16.26
CA ALA A 90 -1.24 2.13 -17.05
C ALA A 90 -1.31 3.68 -17.07
N LEU A 91 -0.71 4.37 -16.09
CA LEU A 91 -0.63 5.84 -16.04
C LEU A 91 0.36 6.44 -17.05
N GLU A 92 1.00 5.65 -17.91
CA GLU A 92 1.61 6.15 -19.14
C GLU A 92 0.60 6.86 -20.03
N THR A 93 -0.63 6.35 -20.09
CA THR A 93 -1.79 6.98 -20.74
C THR A 93 -2.83 7.31 -19.67
N PRO A 94 -2.68 8.45 -18.97
CA PRO A 94 -3.44 8.69 -17.75
C PRO A 94 -4.91 8.98 -18.02
N SER A 95 -5.77 8.44 -17.15
CA SER A 95 -7.19 8.76 -17.04
C SER A 95 -7.55 9.10 -15.60
N VAL A 96 -8.63 9.86 -15.41
CA VAL A 96 -9.15 10.19 -14.06
C VAL A 96 -9.47 8.92 -13.28
N ASP A 97 -10.07 7.92 -13.94
CA ASP A 97 -10.38 6.64 -13.32
C ASP A 97 -9.12 5.85 -12.96
N GLY A 98 -8.08 5.88 -13.81
CA GLY A 98 -6.81 5.22 -13.54
C GLY A 98 -6.10 5.74 -12.29
N VAL A 99 -5.97 7.07 -12.17
CA VAL A 99 -5.34 7.68 -10.98
C VAL A 99 -6.17 7.44 -9.72
N ARG A 100 -7.50 7.44 -9.82
CA ARG A 100 -8.40 7.12 -8.70
C ARG A 100 -8.31 5.65 -8.30
N ALA A 101 -8.26 4.74 -9.26
CA ALA A 101 -8.08 3.31 -9.00
C ALA A 101 -6.74 3.04 -8.30
N PHE A 102 -5.66 3.66 -8.76
CA PHE A 102 -4.36 3.59 -8.08
C PHE A 102 -4.43 4.08 -6.63
N ALA A 103 -4.98 5.28 -6.41
CA ALA A 103 -5.09 5.86 -5.06
C ALA A 103 -5.95 4.99 -4.12
N ALA A 104 -7.05 4.42 -4.63
CA ALA A 104 -7.91 3.54 -3.86
C ALA A 104 -7.21 2.22 -3.52
N ALA A 105 -6.55 1.59 -4.49
CA ALA A 105 -5.78 0.36 -4.28
C ALA A 105 -4.67 0.57 -3.24
N LEU A 106 -3.91 1.67 -3.35
CA LEU A 106 -2.82 1.97 -2.42
C LEU A 106 -3.35 2.20 -1.00
N SER A 107 -4.46 2.92 -0.88
CA SER A 107 -5.10 3.15 0.43
C SER A 107 -5.59 1.85 1.06
N ALA A 108 -6.17 0.95 0.27
CA ALA A 108 -6.68 -0.34 0.73
C ALA A 108 -5.55 -1.29 1.16
N HIS A 109 -4.46 -1.32 0.38
CA HIS A 109 -3.26 -2.11 0.67
C HIS A 109 -2.60 -1.66 1.99
N VAL A 110 -2.32 -0.36 2.15
CA VAL A 110 -1.73 0.17 3.39
C VAL A 110 -2.64 -0.10 4.59
N ALA A 111 -3.96 0.09 4.46
CA ALA A 111 -4.88 -0.20 5.55
C ALA A 111 -4.92 -1.69 5.91
N PHE A 112 -4.79 -2.58 4.93
CA PHE A 112 -4.73 -4.01 5.18
C PHE A 112 -3.48 -4.38 5.97
N GLU A 113 -2.33 -3.85 5.60
CA GLU A 113 -1.08 -4.19 6.28
C GLU A 113 -1.02 -3.66 7.70
N GLU A 114 -1.38 -2.38 7.87
CA GLU A 114 -1.38 -1.71 9.16
C GLU A 114 -2.30 -2.38 10.19
N ASN A 115 -3.48 -2.80 9.76
CA ASN A 115 -4.50 -3.33 10.67
C ASN A 115 -4.46 -4.85 10.81
N ILE A 116 -3.93 -5.59 9.82
CA ILE A 116 -3.98 -7.06 9.79
C ILE A 116 -2.59 -7.67 9.76
N VAL A 117 -1.75 -7.31 8.79
CA VAL A 117 -0.45 -7.96 8.60
C VAL A 117 0.48 -7.68 9.79
N TRP A 118 0.59 -6.43 10.22
CA TRP A 118 1.44 -6.05 11.35
C TRP A 118 0.97 -6.65 12.67
N GLU A 119 -0.35 -6.70 12.90
CA GLU A 119 -0.89 -7.31 14.12
C GLU A 119 -0.66 -8.82 14.15
N VAL A 120 -0.76 -9.51 13.01
CA VAL A 120 -0.46 -10.95 12.92
C VAL A 120 1.02 -11.24 13.15
N LEU A 121 1.92 -10.40 12.64
CA LEU A 121 3.35 -10.59 12.80
C LEU A 121 3.84 -10.23 14.20
N GLU A 122 3.30 -9.16 14.79
CA GLU A 122 3.72 -8.62 16.08
C GLU A 122 2.50 -8.16 16.91
N PRO A 123 1.74 -9.13 17.48
CA PRO A 123 0.53 -8.84 18.23
C PRO A 123 0.77 -7.93 19.43
N GLY A 124 -0.19 -7.03 19.72
CA GLY A 124 -0.16 -6.21 20.93
C GLY A 124 0.77 -5.00 20.87
N ALA A 125 1.00 -4.49 19.66
CA ALA A 125 1.66 -3.20 19.43
C ALA A 125 0.69 -2.06 19.06
N GLY A 126 -0.61 -2.35 18.96
CA GLY A 126 -1.69 -1.36 18.99
C GLY A 126 -3.03 -1.94 18.57
N MET A 127 -3.91 -2.15 19.57
CA MET A 127 -5.31 -2.59 19.53
C MET A 127 -5.55 -4.09 19.28
N SER A 128 -6.05 -4.75 20.33
CA SER A 128 -6.49 -6.14 20.36
C SER A 128 -7.53 -6.46 19.27
N PHE A 129 -7.23 -7.43 18.42
CA PHE A 129 -8.23 -8.11 17.61
C PHE A 129 -8.85 -9.23 18.45
N ASP A 130 -10.16 -9.16 18.70
CA ASP A 130 -10.94 -10.22 19.35
C ASP A 130 -11.64 -11.06 18.26
N PRO A 131 -11.20 -12.31 18.03
CA PRO A 131 -11.70 -13.13 16.94
C PRO A 131 -13.13 -13.68 17.17
N ASP A 132 -13.68 -13.55 18.37
CA ASP A 132 -15.01 -14.07 18.74
C ASP A 132 -16.13 -13.02 18.68
N ALA A 133 -15.86 -11.85 18.10
CA ALA A 133 -16.85 -10.78 17.93
C ALA A 133 -17.65 -10.91 16.61
N ILE A 134 -18.30 -12.06 16.36
CA ILE A 134 -19.43 -12.21 15.41
C ILE A 134 -20.47 -13.16 16.01
#